data_AF-A0A136NEF8-F1
#
_entry.id   AF-A0A136NEF8-F1
#
_cell.length_a   1.000
_cell.length_b   1.000
_cell.length_c   1.000
_cell.angle_alpha   90.00
_cell.angle_beta   90.00
_cell.angle_gamma   90.00
#
_symmetry.space_group_name_H-M   'P 1'
#
loop_
_entity.id
_entity.type
_entity.pdbx_description
1 polymer ?
#
loop_
_entity_poly.entity_id
_entity_poly.type
_entity_poly.pdbx_seq_one_letter_code
_entity_poly.pdbx_strand_id
1 'polypeptide(L)'
;MAQPKQEKIYQGIELDEVMIREVRKGFDFQSFIDRVKKDTTFYKAFKSLRLMNFSMFNQIEVLDKKDEVKASFNSITQQVRKGNCRKMIVKK
;
A
#
# COMPACT_ATOMS: atom_id res chain seq x y z
N MET A 1 -12.27 -28.14 -40.14
CA MET A 1 -12.18 -27.91 -38.68
C MET A 1 -11.08 -26.88 -38.45
N ALA A 2 -11.44 -25.61 -38.29
CA ALA A 2 -10.48 -24.53 -38.01
C ALA A 2 -10.55 -24.24 -36.50
N GLN A 3 -9.43 -24.41 -35.80
CA GLN A 3 -9.32 -24.08 -34.38
C GLN A 3 -9.22 -22.54 -34.23
N PRO A 4 -9.89 -21.94 -33.24
CA PRO A 4 -9.85 -20.49 -33.04
C PRO A 4 -8.47 -20.07 -32.54
N LYS A 5 -7.84 -19.13 -33.25
CA LYS A 5 -6.53 -18.56 -32.93
C LYS A 5 -6.71 -17.57 -31.78
N GLN A 6 -6.13 -17.88 -30.63
CA GLN A 6 -6.24 -17.09 -29.41
C GLN A 6 -5.43 -15.79 -29.57
N GLU A 7 -6.10 -14.65 -29.76
CA GLU A 7 -5.46 -13.32 -29.82
C GLU A 7 -4.79 -13.00 -28.48
N LYS A 8 -3.47 -12.80 -28.51
CA LYS A 8 -2.72 -12.29 -27.36
C LYS A 8 -3.08 -10.83 -27.18
N ILE A 9 -3.97 -10.55 -26.24
CA ILE A 9 -4.24 -9.19 -25.75
C ILE A 9 -2.97 -8.73 -25.05
N TYR A 10 -2.17 -7.90 -25.71
CA TYR A 10 -1.07 -7.21 -25.05
C TYR A 10 -1.67 -6.12 -24.16
N GLN A 11 -1.60 -6.34 -22.85
CA GLN A 11 -1.91 -5.29 -21.88
C GLN A 11 -0.76 -4.28 -21.93
N GLY A 12 -0.95 -3.18 -22.65
CA GLY A 12 -0.02 -2.05 -22.63
C GLY A 12 0.09 -1.53 -21.21
N ILE A 13 1.30 -1.51 -20.65
CA ILE A 13 1.58 -0.94 -19.34
C ILE A 13 2.20 0.43 -19.59
N GLU A 14 1.55 1.48 -19.11
CA GLU A 14 2.15 2.81 -19.09
C GLU A 14 3.21 2.86 -17.99
N LEU A 15 4.43 3.23 -18.37
CA LEU A 15 5.56 3.37 -17.45
C LEU A 15 5.90 4.85 -17.31
N ASP A 16 6.04 5.29 -16.08
CA ASP A 16 6.55 6.63 -15.76
C ASP A 16 8.02 6.79 -16.23
N GLU A 17 8.44 8.02 -16.50
CA GLU A 17 9.77 8.37 -17.00
C GLU A 17 10.90 7.82 -16.11
N VAL A 18 10.69 7.86 -14.79
CA VAL A 18 11.62 7.28 -13.81
C VAL A 18 11.79 5.78 -14.04
N MET A 19 10.69 5.05 -14.28
CA MET A 19 10.72 3.61 -14.53
C MET A 19 11.39 3.28 -15.87
N ILE A 20 11.14 4.06 -16.91
CA ILE A 20 11.82 3.91 -18.21
C ILE A 20 13.34 4.02 -18.04
N ARG A 21 13.81 4.99 -17.25
CA ARG A 21 15.24 5.20 -16.99
C ARG A 21 15.88 4.03 -16.26
N GLU A 22 15.19 3.46 -15.27
CA GLU A 22 15.73 2.34 -14.49
C GLU A 22 15.71 1.02 -15.29
N VAL A 23 14.70 0.78 -16.14
CA VAL A 23 14.68 -0.36 -17.08
C VAL A 23 15.87 -0.31 -18.02
N ARG A 24 16.22 0.87 -18.56
CA ARG A 24 17.40 1.06 -19.41
C ARG A 24 18.73 0.77 -18.69
N LYS A 25 18.77 0.90 -17.36
CA LYS A 25 19.93 0.56 -16.53
C LYS A 25 19.99 -0.93 -16.15
N GLY A 26 19.07 -1.76 -16.66
CA GLY A 26 19.02 -3.19 -16.41
C GLY A 26 18.04 -3.62 -15.32
N PHE A 27 17.14 -2.75 -14.88
CA PHE A 27 16.04 -3.15 -13.99
C PHE A 27 15.06 -4.08 -14.73
N ASP A 28 14.97 -5.32 -14.27
CA ASP A 28 14.02 -6.30 -14.81
C ASP A 28 12.61 -6.05 -14.24
N PHE A 29 11.88 -5.17 -14.95
CA PHE A 29 10.52 -4.80 -14.62
C PHE A 29 9.56 -5.99 -14.60
N GLN A 30 9.71 -6.95 -15.53
CA GLN A 30 8.80 -8.08 -15.62
C GLN A 30 8.95 -8.99 -14.39
N SER A 31 10.18 -9.28 -13.98
CA SER A 31 10.46 -10.02 -12.75
C SER A 31 10.01 -9.27 -11.50
N PHE A 32 10.13 -7.94 -11.47
CA PHE A 32 9.59 -7.12 -10.38
C PHE A 32 8.07 -7.25 -10.27
N ILE A 33 7.33 -7.10 -11.38
CA ILE A 33 5.87 -7.25 -11.40
C ILE A 33 5.48 -8.67 -10.99
N ASP A 34 6.15 -9.70 -11.50
CA ASP A 34 5.88 -11.08 -11.13
C ASP A 34 6.16 -11.35 -9.65
N ARG A 35 7.24 -10.75 -9.11
CA ARG A 35 7.54 -10.80 -7.69
C ARG A 35 6.44 -10.13 -6.89
N VAL A 36 6.05 -8.89 -7.22
CA VAL A 36 4.97 -8.16 -6.54
C VAL A 36 3.64 -8.92 -6.60
N LYS A 37 3.29 -9.51 -7.76
CA LYS A 37 2.08 -10.33 -7.92
C LYS A 37 2.10 -11.59 -7.06
N LYS A 38 3.26 -12.23 -6.89
CA LYS A 38 3.45 -13.42 -6.06
C LYS A 38 3.69 -13.08 -4.59
N ASP A 39 4.03 -11.83 -4.28
CA ASP A 39 4.40 -11.40 -2.96
C ASP A 39 3.15 -11.24 -2.07
N THR A 40 3.06 -12.09 -1.05
CA THR A 40 1.98 -12.02 -0.05
C THR A 40 2.35 -11.16 1.16
N THR A 41 3.57 -10.59 1.22
CA THR A 41 4.04 -9.81 2.37
C THR A 41 3.24 -8.53 2.56
N PHE A 42 2.81 -7.85 1.50
CA PHE A 42 1.88 -6.71 1.62
C PHE A 42 0.56 -7.15 2.23
N TYR A 43 -0.05 -8.22 1.69
CA TYR A 43 -1.27 -8.79 2.27
C TYR A 43 -1.07 -9.21 3.73
N LYS A 44 0.06 -9.84 4.06
CA LYS A 44 0.43 -10.22 5.43
C LYS A 44 0.59 -9.00 6.32
N ALA A 45 1.22 -7.91 5.87
CA ALA A 45 1.41 -6.68 6.63
C ALA A 45 0.06 -6.03 6.98
N PHE A 46 -0.83 -5.88 5.99
CA PHE A 46 -2.19 -5.37 6.23
C PHE A 46 -3.01 -6.29 7.13
N LYS A 47 -2.88 -7.62 6.94
CA LYS A 47 -3.53 -8.60 7.79
C LYS A 47 -2.98 -8.55 9.22
N SER A 48 -1.69 -8.33 9.41
CA SER A 48 -1.06 -8.15 10.72
C SER A 48 -1.60 -6.93 11.46
N LEU A 49 -1.81 -5.80 10.77
CA LEU A 49 -2.49 -4.64 11.37
C LEU A 49 -3.94 -4.95 11.82
N ARG A 50 -4.58 -5.98 11.25
CA ARG A 50 -5.92 -6.41 11.67
C ARG A 50 -5.90 -7.44 12.80
N LEU A 51 -4.85 -8.23 12.91
CA LEU A 51 -4.75 -9.38 13.82
C LEU A 51 -3.91 -9.10 15.07
N MET A 52 -2.94 -8.20 15.00
CA MET A 52 -2.00 -7.93 16.08
C MET A 52 -2.38 -6.68 16.87
N ASN A 53 -1.89 -6.61 18.10
CA ASN A 53 -1.89 -5.39 18.88
C ASN A 53 -0.79 -4.47 18.35
N PHE A 54 -1.09 -3.18 18.20
CA PHE A 54 -0.11 -2.19 17.77
C PHE A 54 -0.39 -0.84 18.40
N SER A 55 0.66 -0.04 18.53
CA SER A 55 0.58 1.36 18.92
C SER A 55 0.75 2.23 17.68
N MET A 56 0.02 3.33 17.61
CA MET A 56 0.04 4.27 16.49
C MET A 56 0.14 5.69 17.03
N PHE A 57 1.14 6.40 16.53
CA PHE A 57 1.29 7.84 16.70
C PHE A 57 0.53 8.51 15.54
N ASN A 58 -0.48 9.30 15.88
CA ASN A 58 -1.28 10.04 14.91
C ASN A 58 -0.87 11.51 14.99
N GLN A 59 -0.47 12.07 13.87
CA GLN A 59 -0.32 13.50 13.65
C GLN A 59 -1.19 13.84 12.45
N ILE A 60 -2.27 14.56 12.71
CA ILE A 60 -3.23 14.98 11.69
C ILE A 60 -3.18 16.49 11.63
N GLU A 61 -2.94 17.04 10.45
CA GLU A 61 -2.91 18.48 10.20
C GLU A 61 -3.91 18.81 9.10
N VAL A 62 -4.73 19.83 9.35
CA VAL A 62 -5.70 20.35 8.39
C VAL A 62 -5.17 21.69 7.90
N LEU A 63 -4.82 21.75 6.63
CA LEU A 63 -4.25 22.93 5.98
C LEU A 63 -5.35 23.77 5.33
N ASP A 64 -5.13 25.08 5.24
CA ASP A 64 -5.95 25.98 4.43
C ASP A 64 -5.47 26.05 2.96
N LYS A 65 -6.05 26.94 2.16
CA LYS A 65 -5.66 27.10 0.74
C LYS A 65 -4.26 27.71 0.53
N LYS A 66 -3.64 28.21 1.59
CA LYS A 66 -2.31 28.81 1.60
C LYS A 66 -1.29 27.89 2.29
N ASP A 67 -1.64 26.62 2.48
CA ASP A 67 -0.85 25.60 3.19
C ASP A 67 -0.60 25.90 4.68
N GLU A 68 -1.40 26.78 5.30
CA GLU A 68 -1.29 27.12 6.73
C GLU A 68 -2.12 26.16 7.59
N VAL A 69 -1.58 25.74 8.74
CA VAL A 69 -2.26 24.80 9.66
C VAL A 69 -3.44 25.49 10.34
N LYS A 70 -4.66 25.08 9.99
CA LYS A 70 -5.91 25.59 10.56
C LYS A 70 -6.39 24.77 11.76
N ALA A 71 -6.05 23.49 11.81
CA ALA A 71 -6.31 22.60 12.94
C ALA A 71 -5.30 21.46 12.96
N SER A 72 -4.95 20.99 14.15
CA SER A 72 -4.08 19.84 14.32
C SER A 72 -4.60 18.90 15.41
N PHE A 73 -4.24 17.63 15.29
CA PHE A 73 -4.55 16.61 16.27
C PHE A 73 -3.40 15.62 16.40
N ASN A 74 -2.79 15.62 17.58
CA ASN A 74 -1.74 14.68 17.96
C ASN A 74 -2.30 13.69 18.99
N SER A 75 -2.15 12.40 18.74
CA SER A 75 -2.55 11.38 19.70
C SER A 75 -1.73 10.11 19.60
N ILE A 76 -1.59 9.42 20.73
CA ILE A 76 -1.04 8.07 20.78
C ILE A 76 -2.21 7.12 21.00
N THR A 77 -2.38 6.14 20.13
CA THR A 77 -3.44 5.14 20.25
C THR A 77 -2.84 3.75 20.35
N GLN A 78 -3.49 2.88 21.11
CA GLN A 78 -3.14 1.47 21.20
C GLN A 78 -4.34 0.63 20.77
N GLN A 79 -4.16 -0.16 19.72
CA GLN A 79 -5.12 -1.16 19.28
C GLN A 79 -4.87 -2.45 20.02
N VAL A 80 -5.89 -2.93 20.72
CA VAL A 80 -5.86 -4.19 21.46
C VAL A 80 -6.92 -5.12 20.89
N ARG A 81 -6.49 -6.31 20.49
CA ARG A 81 -7.33 -7.39 20.02
C ARG A 81 -7.37 -8.49 21.09
N LYS A 82 -8.58 -8.87 21.50
CA LYS A 82 -8.84 -10.03 22.36
C LYS A 82 -9.84 -10.95 21.65
N GLY A 83 -9.35 -12.05 21.08
CA GLY A 83 -10.15 -12.94 20.23
C GLY A 83 -10.68 -12.20 18.99
N ASN A 84 -12.01 -12.09 18.88
CA ASN A 84 -12.69 -11.37 17.80
C ASN A 84 -13.02 -9.90 18.13
N CYS A 85 -12.77 -9.46 19.36
CA CYS A 85 -13.02 -8.09 19.78
C CYS A 85 -11.79 -7.21 19.57
N ARG A 86 -11.99 -6.02 19.00
CA ARG A 86 -10.96 -4.99 18.83
C ARG A 86 -11.36 -3.74 19.63
N LYS A 87 -10.43 -3.22 20.42
CA LYS A 87 -10.60 -2.00 21.21
C LYS A 87 -9.47 -1.04 20.89
N MET A 88 -9.83 0.24 20.75
CA MET A 88 -8.88 1.33 20.60
C MET A 88 -8.81 2.08 21.92
N ILE A 89 -7.60 2.24 22.46
CA ILE A 89 -7.33 2.98 23.69
C ILE A 89 -6.53 4.21 23.30
N VAL A 90 -6.99 5.40 23.67
CA VAL A 90 -6.23 6.64 23.48
C VAL A 90 -5.35 6.84 24.72
N LYS A 91 -4.04 6.92 24.52
CA LYS A 91 -3.08 7.30 25.54
C LYS A 91 -2.92 8.82 25.47
N LYS A 92 -3.25 9.51 26.57
CA LYS A 92 -2.92 10.92 26.77
C LYS A 92 -1.43 11.07 27.03
#